data_AF-A0A327NHH0-F1
#
_entry.id   AF-A0A327NHH0-F1
#
_cell.length_a   1.000
_cell.length_b   1.000
_cell.length_c   1.000
_cell.angle_alpha   90.00
_cell.angle_beta   90.00
_cell.angle_gamma   90.00
#
_symmetry.space_group_name_H-M   'P 1'
#
loop_
_entity.id
_entity.type
_entity.pdbx_description
1 polymer ?
#
loop_
_entity_poly.entity_id
_entity_poly.type
_entity_poly.pdbx_seq_one_letter_code
_entity_poly.pdbx_strand_id
1 'polypeptide(L)'
;MRQRVVSQTTTTDPTGHYSFTGVTGGTSNTYTVGITPPPGFTATLVNQGGDPTKDSDLNPLTSQSTSFTLAPGTTNNDIDLGLKPVCEKPILTVGNAACTSTTSYSVAFYTSATSVTASGGTIDLVNRRITGITSGQPVSITASNGTGCATVMTVASPASCSVTPDPNGCKAPNLTVGQPICNGSGFYTVSFTLDGPGSVSASAGSVSGNTIINIPISSTPVTVSAVSGTCVSSVSVMPPTNCGVNPCENPAITLSGPVCSTSAVGTYVVNFTVSAGTTVTPSAGVVSGNQIINVGSGVPLSLTVTATGGCAPKVVTISPASCTVCNRPTLTVGNPTCTGTGSYSVSFYSSSTAVTASAGQFSGTSGLINISLSDSVVITAGNGSCTERLVVYPPTSCPPAGLTCISPNLSIGQPICNGNGTYTISYDVKAGFSVTASAGVLSTRRTTLLPQIWAPA
;
A
#
# COMPACT_ATOMS: atom_id res chain seq x y z
N MET A 1 16.21 -52.85 12.88
CA MET A 1 17.00 -53.01 11.63
C MET A 1 17.58 -51.66 11.27
N ARG A 2 18.91 -51.51 11.18
CA ARG A 2 19.54 -50.29 10.70
C ARG A 2 19.60 -50.38 9.17
N GLN A 3 18.75 -49.63 8.47
CA GLN A 3 18.79 -49.55 7.01
C GLN A 3 20.12 -48.89 6.61
N ARG A 4 20.98 -49.64 5.91
CA ARG A 4 22.28 -49.14 5.46
C ARG A 4 22.05 -48.40 4.14
N VAL A 5 21.93 -47.08 4.20
CA VAL A 5 21.79 -46.24 3.00
C VAL A 5 23.18 -46.11 2.38
N VAL A 6 23.35 -46.61 1.16
CA VAL A 6 24.54 -46.35 0.34
C VAL A 6 24.16 -45.25 -0.64
N SER A 7 24.91 -44.14 -0.64
CA SER A 7 24.71 -43.02 -1.57
C SER A 7 25.91 -42.96 -2.50
N GLN A 8 25.65 -42.97 -3.81
CA GLN A 8 26.61 -42.64 -4.85
C GLN A 8 26.16 -41.36 -5.55
N THR A 9 27.11 -40.56 -6.03
CA THR A 9 26.83 -39.37 -6.84
C THR A 9 27.67 -39.38 -8.11
N THR A 10 27.13 -38.82 -9.18
CA THR A 10 27.81 -38.61 -10.45
C THR A 10 27.25 -37.35 -11.10
N THR A 11 27.84 -36.91 -12.22
CA THR A 11 27.32 -35.82 -13.05
C THR A 11 27.05 -36.37 -14.44
N THR A 12 26.01 -35.87 -15.10
CA THR A 12 25.79 -36.18 -16.52
C THR A 12 26.98 -35.73 -17.35
N ASP A 13 27.31 -36.50 -18.39
CA ASP A 13 28.33 -36.14 -19.36
C ASP A 13 27.84 -35.03 -20.32
N PRO A 14 28.68 -34.51 -21.23
CA PRO A 14 28.28 -33.46 -22.18
C PRO A 14 27.13 -33.83 -23.13
N THR A 15 26.81 -35.12 -23.25
CA THR A 15 25.67 -35.63 -24.02
C THR A 15 24.42 -35.89 -23.18
N GLY A 16 24.50 -35.70 -21.85
CA GLY A 16 23.38 -35.85 -20.92
C GLY A 16 23.26 -37.22 -20.26
N HIS A 17 24.20 -38.15 -20.51
CA HIS A 17 24.13 -39.50 -19.95
C HIS A 17 24.83 -39.59 -18.58
N TYR A 18 24.37 -40.51 -17.73
CA TYR A 18 24.98 -40.83 -16.44
C TYR A 18 24.98 -42.35 -16.22
N SER A 19 25.81 -42.84 -15.30
CA SER A 19 25.85 -44.27 -14.94
C SER A 19 26.29 -44.49 -13.50
N PHE A 20 25.68 -45.47 -12.85
CA PHE A 20 26.09 -46.00 -11.55
C PHE A 20 26.46 -47.47 -11.72
N THR A 21 27.73 -47.81 -11.49
CA THR A 21 28.23 -49.18 -11.61
C THR A 21 28.52 -49.81 -10.25
N GLY A 22 28.61 -51.14 -10.18
CA GLY A 22 28.91 -51.85 -8.94
C GLY A 22 27.77 -51.82 -7.91
N VAL A 23 26.53 -51.65 -8.40
CA VAL A 23 25.32 -51.64 -7.57
C VAL A 23 24.86 -53.08 -7.29
N THR A 24 24.65 -53.42 -6.02
CA THR A 24 24.31 -54.80 -5.61
C THR A 24 22.85 -55.14 -5.87
N GLY A 25 22.55 -55.87 -6.95
CA GLY A 25 21.19 -56.38 -7.19
C GLY A 25 20.68 -57.29 -6.06
N GLY A 26 19.37 -57.43 -5.94
CA GLY A 26 18.68 -58.28 -4.98
C GLY A 26 17.32 -57.70 -4.56
N THR A 27 16.39 -58.56 -4.17
CA THR A 27 15.03 -58.15 -3.73
C THR A 27 15.01 -57.46 -2.36
N SER A 28 16.09 -57.58 -1.59
CA SER A 28 16.26 -56.89 -0.30
C SER A 28 16.89 -55.50 -0.43
N ASN A 29 17.27 -55.08 -1.63
CA ASN A 29 17.87 -53.77 -1.89
C ASN A 29 16.90 -52.93 -2.74
N THR A 30 16.53 -51.75 -2.24
CA THR A 30 15.74 -50.77 -2.99
C THR A 30 16.60 -49.57 -3.34
N TYR A 31 16.38 -49.04 -4.54
CA TYR A 31 17.11 -47.93 -5.12
C TYR A 31 16.16 -46.80 -5.48
N THR A 32 16.66 -45.58 -5.36
CA THR A 32 16.06 -44.37 -5.93
C THR A 32 17.17 -43.60 -6.63
N VAL A 33 16.85 -42.99 -7.77
CA VAL A 33 17.73 -42.04 -8.44
C VAL A 33 17.14 -40.66 -8.25
N GLY A 34 17.99 -39.68 -7.93
CA GLY A 34 17.58 -38.29 -7.78
C GLY A 34 18.58 -37.36 -8.43
N ILE A 35 18.11 -36.16 -8.76
CA ILE A 35 18.96 -35.09 -9.26
C ILE A 35 18.93 -33.88 -8.32
N THR A 36 20.01 -33.12 -8.31
CA THR A 36 19.99 -31.70 -7.91
C THR A 36 19.90 -30.85 -9.19
N PRO A 37 18.71 -30.33 -9.56
CA PRO A 37 18.58 -29.55 -10.78
C PRO A 37 19.50 -28.31 -10.76
N PRO A 38 20.01 -27.87 -11.92
CA PRO A 38 20.64 -26.56 -12.03
C PRO A 38 19.69 -25.45 -11.55
N PRO A 39 20.21 -24.32 -11.04
CA PRO A 39 19.38 -23.18 -10.68
C PRO A 39 18.46 -22.75 -11.82
N GLY A 40 17.19 -22.47 -11.51
CA GLY A 40 16.18 -22.10 -12.49
C GLY A 40 15.55 -23.27 -13.25
N PHE A 41 15.91 -24.53 -12.95
CA PHE A 41 15.28 -25.72 -13.54
C PHE A 41 14.60 -26.61 -12.49
N THR A 42 13.61 -27.37 -12.95
CA THR A 42 12.93 -28.42 -12.18
C THR A 42 12.64 -29.61 -13.08
N ALA A 43 12.40 -30.79 -12.49
CA ALA A 43 11.99 -31.96 -13.24
C ALA A 43 10.64 -31.73 -13.95
N THR A 44 10.54 -32.25 -15.18
CA THR A 44 9.31 -32.22 -15.97
C THR A 44 8.32 -33.28 -15.50
N LEU A 45 7.13 -33.28 -16.08
CA LEU A 45 6.08 -34.24 -15.73
C LEU A 45 6.55 -35.68 -15.96
N VAL A 46 6.26 -36.55 -15.00
CA VAL A 46 6.62 -37.96 -15.02
C VAL A 46 5.75 -38.75 -16.01
N ASN A 47 6.35 -39.74 -16.68
CA ASN A 47 5.70 -40.75 -17.53
C ASN A 47 4.74 -40.21 -18.61
N GLN A 48 5.13 -39.13 -19.30
CA GLN A 48 4.33 -38.54 -20.37
C GLN A 48 4.53 -39.24 -21.72
N GLY A 49 3.49 -39.28 -22.55
CA GLY A 49 3.59 -39.77 -23.93
C GLY A 49 3.48 -41.29 -24.10
N GLY A 50 3.44 -42.07 -23.01
CA GLY A 50 3.11 -43.50 -23.02
C GLY A 50 4.22 -44.45 -23.51
N ASP A 51 5.39 -43.91 -23.88
CA ASP A 51 6.59 -44.65 -24.25
C ASP A 51 7.64 -44.47 -23.14
N PRO A 52 7.84 -45.47 -22.26
CA PRO A 52 8.80 -45.39 -21.14
C PRO A 52 10.21 -45.02 -21.57
N THR A 53 10.62 -45.45 -22.77
CA THR A 53 11.98 -45.22 -23.28
C THR A 53 12.27 -43.79 -23.72
N LYS A 54 11.27 -42.90 -23.62
CA LYS A 54 11.37 -41.48 -24.03
C LYS A 54 10.78 -40.54 -23.00
N ASP A 55 10.29 -41.05 -21.87
CA ASP A 55 9.62 -40.23 -20.88
C ASP A 55 10.63 -39.70 -19.83
N SER A 56 10.15 -39.38 -18.64
CA SER A 56 10.96 -38.88 -17.55
C SER A 56 10.44 -39.55 -16.30
N ASP A 57 11.32 -40.13 -15.49
CA ASP A 57 10.93 -40.96 -14.36
C ASP A 57 10.85 -40.20 -13.03
N LEU A 58 11.41 -38.99 -13.00
CA LEU A 58 11.56 -38.22 -11.77
C LEU A 58 10.31 -37.40 -11.46
N ASN A 59 9.85 -37.49 -10.21
CA ASN A 59 8.74 -36.70 -9.70
C ASN A 59 9.14 -35.21 -9.59
N PRO A 60 8.39 -34.26 -10.19
CA PRO A 60 8.67 -32.82 -10.13
C PRO A 60 8.81 -32.20 -8.73
N LEU A 61 8.16 -32.80 -7.72
CA LEU A 61 8.14 -32.30 -6.34
C LEU A 61 9.33 -32.80 -5.53
N THR A 62 9.79 -34.02 -5.78
CA THR A 62 10.88 -34.64 -5.01
C THR A 62 12.21 -34.67 -5.77
N SER A 63 12.20 -34.42 -7.09
CA SER A 63 13.31 -34.62 -8.01
C SER A 63 13.94 -36.02 -7.89
N GLN A 64 13.10 -37.03 -7.63
CA GLN A 64 13.49 -38.43 -7.44
C GLN A 64 12.57 -39.37 -8.20
N SER A 65 13.14 -40.49 -8.65
CA SER A 65 12.40 -41.61 -9.21
C SER A 65 11.52 -42.26 -8.15
N THR A 66 10.58 -43.09 -8.59
CA THR A 66 9.99 -44.09 -7.69
C THR A 66 11.07 -45.09 -7.24
N SER A 67 10.85 -45.76 -6.11
CA SER A 67 11.78 -46.78 -5.64
C SER A 67 11.67 -48.05 -6.48
N PHE A 68 12.80 -48.62 -6.89
CA PHE A 68 12.85 -49.86 -7.68
C PHE A 68 13.87 -50.85 -7.11
N THR A 69 13.83 -52.09 -7.57
CA THR A 69 14.84 -53.12 -7.29
C THR A 69 15.57 -53.50 -8.58
N LEU A 70 16.79 -54.02 -8.44
CA LEU A 70 17.57 -54.55 -9.56
C LEU A 70 17.80 -56.03 -9.31
N ALA A 71 17.58 -56.89 -10.31
CA ALA A 71 17.98 -58.29 -10.19
C ALA A 71 19.52 -58.40 -10.25
N PRO A 72 20.12 -59.41 -9.59
CA PRO A 72 21.57 -59.63 -9.71
C PRO A 72 21.99 -59.79 -11.18
N GLY A 73 23.00 -59.03 -11.61
CA GLY A 73 23.54 -59.08 -12.98
C GLY A 73 22.75 -58.30 -14.05
N THR A 74 21.68 -57.60 -13.69
CA THR A 74 20.90 -56.78 -14.65
C THR A 74 21.28 -55.31 -14.61
N THR A 75 21.03 -54.59 -15.71
CA THR A 75 21.16 -53.13 -15.81
C THR A 75 19.78 -52.52 -16.08
N ASN A 76 19.48 -51.39 -15.45
CA ASN A 76 18.33 -50.56 -15.80
C ASN A 76 18.85 -49.26 -16.44
N ASN A 77 18.46 -49.02 -17.69
CA ASN A 77 18.83 -47.82 -18.46
C ASN A 77 17.62 -46.90 -18.71
N ASP A 78 16.48 -47.18 -18.10
CA ASP A 78 15.19 -46.53 -18.29
C ASP A 78 14.88 -45.66 -17.07
N ILE A 79 15.89 -44.91 -16.60
CA ILE A 79 15.71 -43.91 -15.53
C ILE A 79 16.19 -42.58 -16.10
N ASP A 80 15.29 -41.93 -16.80
CA ASP A 80 15.53 -40.69 -17.51
C ASP A 80 14.98 -39.48 -16.75
N LEU A 81 15.56 -38.32 -17.04
CA LEU A 81 15.15 -37.06 -16.44
C LEU A 81 14.98 -36.02 -17.54
N GLY A 82 13.76 -35.50 -17.65
CA GLY A 82 13.50 -34.24 -18.33
C GLY A 82 13.57 -33.06 -17.36
N LEU A 83 14.23 -31.97 -17.76
CA LEU A 83 14.23 -30.70 -17.03
C LEU A 83 13.47 -29.63 -17.82
N LYS A 84 12.78 -28.75 -17.10
CA LYS A 84 12.18 -27.54 -17.66
C LYS A 84 12.51 -26.33 -16.80
N PRO A 85 12.46 -25.10 -17.34
CA PRO A 85 12.56 -23.89 -16.55
C PRO A 85 11.52 -23.87 -15.42
N VAL A 86 11.92 -23.37 -14.26
CA VAL A 86 11.01 -23.14 -13.13
C VAL A 86 10.00 -22.07 -13.53
N CYS A 87 8.74 -22.31 -13.20
CA CYS A 87 7.76 -21.23 -13.22
C CYS A 87 8.10 -20.27 -12.08
N GLU A 88 8.74 -19.15 -12.41
CA GLU A 88 8.95 -18.09 -11.44
C GLU A 88 7.78 -17.10 -11.44
N LYS A 89 6.90 -17.20 -10.44
CA LYS A 89 5.74 -16.31 -10.31
C LYS A 89 6.18 -14.85 -10.13
N PRO A 90 5.44 -13.89 -10.69
CA PRO A 90 5.78 -12.48 -10.58
C PRO A 90 5.40 -11.88 -9.22
N ILE A 91 6.10 -10.82 -8.83
CA ILE A 91 5.68 -9.91 -7.75
C ILE A 91 4.39 -9.21 -8.20
N LEU A 92 3.42 -9.05 -7.30
CA LEU A 92 2.20 -8.29 -7.55
C LEU A 92 1.73 -7.64 -6.24
N THR A 93 1.61 -6.31 -6.25
CA THR A 93 0.95 -5.54 -5.18
C THR A 93 -0.26 -4.88 -5.79
N VAL A 94 -1.41 -4.90 -5.10
CA VAL A 94 -2.65 -4.23 -5.55
C VAL A 94 -3.15 -3.26 -4.49
N GLY A 95 -3.69 -2.14 -4.94
CA GLY A 95 -4.35 -1.15 -4.11
C GLY A 95 -5.84 -1.43 -3.92
N ASN A 96 -6.49 -0.58 -3.15
CA ASN A 96 -7.93 -0.60 -2.95
C ASN A 96 -8.68 -0.13 -4.20
N ALA A 97 -9.97 -0.43 -4.24
CA ALA A 97 -10.87 0.17 -5.20
C ALA A 97 -11.03 1.68 -4.92
N ALA A 98 -10.74 2.50 -5.92
CA ALA A 98 -10.92 3.94 -5.89
C ALA A 98 -11.96 4.34 -6.95
N CYS A 99 -13.12 4.82 -6.50
CA CYS A 99 -14.20 5.25 -7.38
C CYS A 99 -13.75 6.37 -8.32
N THR A 100 -14.10 6.24 -9.60
CA THR A 100 -13.78 7.19 -10.67
C THR A 100 -15.02 7.84 -11.26
N SER A 101 -16.18 7.19 -11.16
CA SER A 101 -17.49 7.73 -11.52
C SER A 101 -18.58 7.09 -10.66
N THR A 102 -19.85 7.46 -10.86
CA THR A 102 -21.01 6.83 -10.21
C THR A 102 -21.10 5.31 -10.38
N THR A 103 -20.57 4.79 -11.49
CA THR A 103 -20.70 3.38 -11.90
C THR A 103 -19.35 2.69 -12.10
N SER A 104 -18.24 3.38 -11.83
CA SER A 104 -16.91 2.83 -12.09
C SER A 104 -15.91 3.15 -11.00
N TYR A 105 -14.94 2.25 -10.87
CA TYR A 105 -13.77 2.43 -10.04
C TYR A 105 -12.50 2.03 -10.79
N SER A 106 -11.38 2.23 -10.11
CA SER A 106 -10.05 1.92 -10.58
C SER A 106 -9.22 1.29 -9.47
N VAL A 107 -8.17 0.56 -9.84
CA VAL A 107 -7.26 -0.14 -8.93
C VAL A 107 -5.83 0.12 -9.39
N ALA A 108 -4.97 0.58 -8.49
CA ALA A 108 -3.54 0.66 -8.75
C ALA A 108 -2.88 -0.71 -8.53
N PHE A 109 -1.82 -1.02 -9.28
CA PHE A 109 -1.06 -2.26 -9.08
C PHE A 109 0.40 -2.08 -9.46
N TYR A 110 1.31 -2.83 -8.84
CA TYR A 110 2.72 -2.88 -9.25
C TYR A 110 3.12 -4.33 -9.42
N THR A 111 3.91 -4.63 -10.45
CA THR A 111 4.31 -6.01 -10.74
C THR A 111 5.67 -6.07 -11.43
N SER A 112 6.37 -7.20 -11.21
CA SER A 112 7.57 -7.58 -11.96
C SER A 112 7.25 -8.32 -13.27
N ALA A 113 5.97 -8.60 -13.56
CA ALA A 113 5.56 -9.23 -14.82
C ALA A 113 5.52 -8.22 -15.96
N THR A 114 5.69 -8.72 -17.18
CA THR A 114 5.43 -7.98 -18.43
C THR A 114 3.99 -8.15 -18.90
N SER A 115 3.32 -9.24 -18.53
CA SER A 115 1.92 -9.51 -18.86
C SER A 115 1.03 -9.37 -17.63
N VAL A 116 -0.03 -8.57 -17.78
CA VAL A 116 -1.07 -8.40 -16.77
C VAL A 116 -2.41 -8.54 -17.46
N THR A 117 -3.31 -9.31 -16.86
CA THR A 117 -4.71 -9.38 -17.27
C THR A 117 -5.61 -9.04 -16.09
N ALA A 118 -6.82 -8.57 -16.39
CA ALA A 118 -7.82 -8.20 -15.40
C ALA A 118 -9.18 -8.76 -15.82
N SER A 119 -9.99 -9.21 -14.85
CA SER A 119 -11.34 -9.72 -15.14
C SER A 119 -12.34 -8.63 -15.55
N GLY A 120 -11.95 -7.35 -15.43
CA GLY A 120 -12.74 -6.20 -15.84
C GLY A 120 -11.91 -4.92 -15.89
N GLY A 121 -12.44 -3.92 -16.61
CA GLY A 121 -11.76 -2.64 -16.84
C GLY A 121 -10.71 -2.69 -17.95
N THR A 122 -9.98 -1.57 -18.10
CA THR A 122 -8.89 -1.39 -19.06
C THR A 122 -7.58 -1.23 -18.31
N ILE A 123 -6.54 -1.97 -18.72
CA ILE A 123 -5.22 -1.93 -18.09
C ILE A 123 -4.40 -0.81 -18.72
N ASP A 124 -3.93 0.10 -17.89
CA ASP A 124 -2.92 1.10 -18.22
C ASP A 124 -1.59 0.69 -17.57
N LEU A 125 -0.70 0.07 -18.36
CA LEU A 125 0.61 -0.37 -17.90
C LEU A 125 1.58 0.79 -17.63
N VAL A 126 1.36 1.95 -18.25
CA VAL A 126 2.20 3.14 -18.07
C VAL A 126 1.93 3.75 -16.71
N ASN A 127 0.65 3.98 -16.39
CA ASN A 127 0.23 4.53 -15.10
C ASN A 127 -0.03 3.47 -14.03
N ARG A 128 0.24 2.19 -14.36
CA ARG A 128 0.16 1.06 -13.41
C ARG A 128 -1.20 0.98 -12.71
N ARG A 129 -2.26 1.14 -13.51
CA ARG A 129 -3.64 1.27 -13.03
C ARG A 129 -4.61 0.54 -13.95
N ILE A 130 -5.65 -0.05 -13.36
CA ILE A 130 -6.80 -0.57 -14.09
C ILE A 130 -7.93 0.45 -13.91
N THR A 131 -8.53 0.91 -15.00
CA THR A 131 -9.57 1.95 -15.01
C THR A 131 -10.87 1.42 -15.62
N GLY A 132 -11.99 2.11 -15.38
CA GLY A 132 -13.28 1.75 -15.97
C GLY A 132 -13.82 0.40 -15.49
N ILE A 133 -13.47 -0.03 -14.28
CA ILE A 133 -14.00 -1.26 -13.70
C ILE A 133 -15.42 -0.98 -13.21
N THR A 134 -16.39 -1.76 -13.65
CA THR A 134 -17.80 -1.58 -13.27
C THR A 134 -18.02 -1.86 -11.78
N SER A 135 -18.62 -0.91 -11.06
CA SER A 135 -19.01 -1.10 -9.65
C SER A 135 -20.04 -2.22 -9.49
N GLY A 136 -19.97 -2.95 -8.37
CA GLY A 136 -20.76 -4.13 -8.08
C GLY A 136 -20.10 -5.45 -8.46
N GLN A 137 -18.94 -5.42 -9.14
CA GLN A 137 -18.19 -6.62 -9.54
C GLN A 137 -16.74 -6.55 -9.06
N PRO A 138 -16.25 -7.56 -8.31
CA PRO A 138 -14.85 -7.62 -7.92
C PRO A 138 -13.95 -7.76 -9.16
N VAL A 139 -12.72 -7.27 -9.05
CA VAL A 139 -11.73 -7.40 -10.12
C VAL A 139 -10.61 -8.34 -9.69
N SER A 140 -10.35 -9.37 -10.48
CA SER A 140 -9.18 -10.24 -10.34
C SER A 140 -8.07 -9.73 -11.24
N ILE A 141 -6.92 -9.43 -10.66
CA ILE A 141 -5.70 -9.02 -11.35
C ILE A 141 -4.76 -10.22 -11.40
N THR A 142 -4.32 -10.57 -12.60
CA THR A 142 -3.42 -11.69 -12.86
C THR A 142 -2.13 -11.14 -13.48
N ALA A 143 -1.03 -11.17 -12.74
CA ALA A 143 0.30 -10.95 -13.30
C ALA A 143 0.89 -12.29 -13.73
N SER A 144 1.40 -12.40 -14.96
CA SER A 144 1.85 -13.68 -15.53
C SER A 144 3.21 -13.57 -16.23
N ASN A 145 4.02 -14.62 -16.05
CA ASN A 145 5.26 -14.87 -16.77
C ASN A 145 5.12 -16.06 -17.76
N GLY A 146 3.88 -16.37 -18.18
CA GLY A 146 3.58 -17.47 -19.08
C GLY A 146 2.55 -18.45 -18.52
N THR A 147 2.27 -19.50 -19.28
CA THR A 147 1.24 -20.50 -18.97
C THR A 147 1.51 -21.19 -17.63
N GLY A 148 0.50 -21.19 -16.76
CA GLY A 148 0.61 -21.77 -15.41
C GLY A 148 1.47 -20.96 -14.44
N CYS A 149 2.01 -19.81 -14.87
CA CYS A 149 2.92 -19.00 -14.08
C CYS A 149 2.37 -17.63 -13.78
N ALA A 150 1.50 -17.58 -12.77
CA ALA A 150 0.78 -16.37 -12.43
C ALA A 150 0.64 -16.16 -10.93
N THR A 151 0.56 -14.88 -10.57
CA THR A 151 0.14 -14.39 -9.26
C THR A 151 -1.19 -13.70 -9.42
N VAL A 152 -2.18 -14.11 -8.63
CA VAL A 152 -3.55 -13.59 -8.72
C VAL A 152 -3.94 -12.95 -7.39
N MET A 153 -4.49 -11.75 -7.46
CA MET A 153 -5.17 -11.09 -6.34
C MET A 153 -6.48 -10.49 -6.79
N THR A 154 -7.46 -10.46 -5.90
CA THR A 154 -8.81 -9.97 -6.19
C THR A 154 -9.13 -8.79 -5.29
N VAL A 155 -9.57 -7.69 -5.87
CA VAL A 155 -10.00 -6.49 -5.14
C VAL A 155 -11.53 -6.51 -5.07
N ALA A 156 -12.06 -6.36 -3.86
CA ALA A 156 -13.49 -6.25 -3.65
C ALA A 156 -14.02 -4.96 -4.30
N SER A 157 -15.18 -5.06 -4.95
CA SER A 157 -15.85 -3.86 -5.47
C SER A 157 -16.42 -3.02 -4.33
N PRO A 158 -16.41 -1.69 -4.45
CA PRO A 158 -17.30 -0.83 -3.68
C PRO A 158 -18.76 -1.23 -3.92
N ALA A 159 -19.61 -1.14 -2.90
CA ALA A 159 -21.05 -1.43 -3.01
C ALA A 159 -21.76 -0.45 -3.97
N SER A 160 -21.35 0.83 -3.93
CA SER A 160 -21.72 1.85 -4.89
C SER A 160 -20.62 2.90 -4.95
N CYS A 161 -20.45 3.55 -6.10
CA CYS A 161 -19.50 4.65 -6.27
C CYS A 161 -20.23 6.00 -6.32
N SER A 162 -21.14 6.28 -5.38
CA SER A 162 -21.78 7.60 -5.33
C SER A 162 -20.75 8.71 -5.07
N VAL A 163 -20.43 9.49 -6.10
CA VAL A 163 -19.49 10.60 -5.99
C VAL A 163 -20.12 11.76 -5.20
N THR A 164 -19.41 12.23 -4.16
CA THR A 164 -19.56 13.46 -3.36
C THR A 164 -20.64 13.55 -2.27
N PRO A 165 -20.23 14.06 -1.09
CA PRO A 165 -19.63 13.18 -0.07
C PRO A 165 -20.62 12.05 0.25
N ASP A 166 -20.13 10.87 0.63
CA ASP A 166 -21.01 9.87 1.25
C ASP A 166 -21.94 10.61 2.25
N PRO A 167 -23.27 10.42 2.21
CA PRO A 167 -24.17 11.04 3.18
C PRO A 167 -23.78 10.77 4.65
N ASN A 168 -22.90 9.79 4.91
CA ASN A 168 -22.28 9.51 6.20
C ASN A 168 -20.82 10.01 6.37
N GLY A 169 -20.25 10.68 5.36
CA GLY A 169 -18.89 11.24 5.35
C GLY A 169 -17.77 10.20 5.28
N CYS A 170 -18.05 8.95 4.91
CA CYS A 170 -17.07 7.88 5.00
C CYS A 170 -16.20 7.79 3.72
N LYS A 171 -14.88 7.89 3.90
CA LYS A 171 -13.88 7.69 2.85
C LYS A 171 -13.27 6.30 3.01
N ALA A 172 -13.37 5.48 1.97
CA ALA A 172 -12.75 4.16 1.96
C ALA A 172 -11.25 4.23 2.33
N PRO A 173 -10.77 3.36 3.22
CA PRO A 173 -9.37 3.37 3.62
C PRO A 173 -8.46 3.04 2.43
N ASN A 174 -7.33 3.73 2.32
CA ASN A 174 -6.37 3.45 1.25
C ASN A 174 -5.51 2.25 1.67
N LEU A 175 -5.85 1.07 1.14
CA LEU A 175 -5.20 -0.19 1.47
C LEU A 175 -4.41 -0.68 0.27
N THR A 176 -3.16 -1.07 0.49
CA THR A 176 -2.36 -1.83 -0.49
C THR A 176 -1.94 -3.15 0.12
N VAL A 177 -1.98 -4.22 -0.67
CA VAL A 177 -1.66 -5.59 -0.23
C VAL A 177 -0.72 -6.23 -1.24
N GLY A 178 0.34 -6.85 -0.73
CA GLY A 178 1.31 -7.60 -1.54
C GLY A 178 0.92 -9.06 -1.69
N GLN A 179 1.47 -9.70 -2.72
CA GLN A 179 1.37 -11.14 -2.92
C GLN A 179 1.94 -11.95 -1.74
N PRO A 180 1.65 -13.25 -1.62
CA PRO A 180 2.13 -14.05 -0.49
C PRO A 180 3.61 -14.41 -0.63
N ILE A 181 4.30 -14.50 0.51
CA ILE A 181 5.61 -15.16 0.66
C ILE A 181 5.47 -16.41 1.52
N CYS A 182 6.17 -17.47 1.13
CA CYS A 182 6.21 -18.70 1.90
C CYS A 182 7.06 -18.57 3.16
N ASN A 183 6.56 -19.07 4.29
CA ASN A 183 7.29 -19.09 5.58
C ASN A 183 7.81 -20.51 5.92
N GLY A 184 8.06 -21.36 4.93
CA GLY A 184 8.32 -22.79 5.12
C GLY A 184 7.06 -23.65 5.06
N SER A 185 7.06 -24.80 5.74
CA SER A 185 6.00 -25.81 5.61
C SER A 185 4.69 -25.38 6.28
N GLY A 186 3.67 -25.06 5.46
CA GLY A 186 2.28 -24.96 5.88
C GLY A 186 1.75 -23.53 6.10
N PHE A 187 2.61 -22.52 6.12
CA PHE A 187 2.20 -21.13 6.37
C PHE A 187 2.83 -20.14 5.40
N TYR A 188 2.14 -19.02 5.18
CA TYR A 188 2.63 -17.89 4.40
C TYR A 188 2.34 -16.55 5.10
N THR A 189 3.00 -15.50 4.61
CA THR A 189 2.83 -14.11 5.06
C THR A 189 2.44 -13.23 3.87
N VAL A 190 1.63 -12.20 4.12
CA VAL A 190 1.39 -11.10 3.17
C VAL A 190 1.72 -9.78 3.86
N SER A 191 2.24 -8.81 3.11
CA SER A 191 2.38 -7.43 3.60
C SER A 191 1.16 -6.59 3.25
N PHE A 192 0.90 -5.59 4.07
CA PHE A 192 -0.10 -4.57 3.78
C PHE A 192 0.37 -3.19 4.24
N THR A 193 -0.18 -2.15 3.60
CA THR A 193 -0.04 -0.77 4.06
C THR A 193 -1.40 -0.11 4.05
N LEU A 194 -1.77 0.44 5.20
CA LEU A 194 -2.94 1.28 5.38
C LEU A 194 -2.50 2.74 5.43
N ASP A 195 -2.99 3.54 4.50
CA ASP A 195 -2.78 4.99 4.45
C ASP A 195 -4.04 5.72 4.92
N GLY A 196 -3.93 6.35 6.09
CA GLY A 196 -5.03 7.03 6.78
C GLY A 196 -5.57 6.29 8.01
N PRO A 197 -6.65 6.80 8.63
CA PRO A 197 -7.23 6.22 9.83
C PRO A 197 -7.95 4.91 9.52
N GLY A 198 -7.88 3.96 10.44
CA GLY A 198 -8.61 2.71 10.37
C GLY A 198 -7.88 1.57 11.08
N SER A 199 -8.45 0.38 11.00
CA SER A 199 -7.83 -0.86 11.46
C SER A 199 -7.80 -1.88 10.33
N VAL A 200 -6.82 -2.79 10.38
CA VAL A 200 -6.70 -3.91 9.44
C VAL A 200 -7.03 -5.21 10.15
N SER A 201 -7.77 -6.08 9.47
CA SER A 201 -8.05 -7.45 9.87
C SER A 201 -7.81 -8.40 8.69
N ALA A 202 -7.68 -9.69 8.98
CA ALA A 202 -7.57 -10.72 7.96
C ALA A 202 -8.50 -11.90 8.29
N SER A 203 -9.02 -12.57 7.26
CA SER A 203 -9.88 -13.74 7.42
C SER A 203 -9.14 -14.99 7.93
N ALA A 204 -7.81 -14.97 7.88
CA ALA A 204 -6.92 -16.00 8.39
C ALA A 204 -5.55 -15.40 8.75
N GLY A 205 -4.83 -16.05 9.66
CA GLY A 205 -3.57 -15.54 10.20
C GLY A 205 -3.76 -14.42 11.23
N SER A 206 -2.67 -13.77 11.61
CA SER A 206 -2.64 -12.72 12.63
C SER A 206 -1.97 -11.46 12.09
N VAL A 207 -2.55 -10.29 12.38
CA VAL A 207 -1.94 -8.99 12.07
C VAL A 207 -0.72 -8.77 12.98
N SER A 208 0.44 -8.45 12.40
CA SER A 208 1.66 -8.08 13.11
C SER A 208 2.36 -6.95 12.35
N GLY A 209 2.31 -5.73 12.90
CA GLY A 209 2.80 -4.53 12.21
C GLY A 209 2.13 -4.35 10.84
N ASN A 210 2.93 -4.31 9.79
CA ASN A 210 2.51 -4.16 8.39
C ASN A 210 2.38 -5.51 7.65
N THR A 211 2.17 -6.60 8.39
CA THR A 211 2.09 -7.95 7.83
C THR A 211 0.94 -8.74 8.44
N ILE A 212 0.40 -9.69 7.67
CA ILE A 212 -0.41 -10.78 8.18
C ILE A 212 0.47 -12.03 8.18
N ILE A 213 0.73 -12.57 9.36
CA ILE A 213 1.61 -13.72 9.59
C ILE A 213 0.80 -14.98 9.90
N ASN A 214 1.46 -16.14 9.83
CA ASN A 214 0.89 -17.44 10.18
C ASN A 214 -0.40 -17.76 9.42
N ILE A 215 -0.49 -17.37 8.15
CA ILE A 215 -1.66 -17.68 7.33
C ILE A 215 -1.52 -19.13 6.85
N PRO A 216 -2.47 -20.04 7.17
CA PRO A 216 -2.39 -21.43 6.74
C PRO A 216 -2.49 -21.55 5.22
N ILE A 217 -1.67 -22.41 4.62
CA ILE A 217 -1.83 -22.80 3.21
C ILE A 217 -3.11 -23.63 3.08
N SER A 218 -4.06 -23.13 2.31
CA SER A 218 -5.34 -23.78 2.02
C SER A 218 -5.75 -23.53 0.56
N SER A 219 -6.91 -24.05 0.15
CA SER A 219 -7.53 -23.69 -1.13
C SER A 219 -8.33 -22.37 -1.07
N THR A 220 -8.43 -21.74 0.11
CA THR A 220 -9.25 -20.55 0.33
C THR A 220 -8.40 -19.28 0.35
N PRO A 221 -8.74 -18.25 -0.44
CA PRO A 221 -8.07 -16.96 -0.37
C PRO A 221 -8.15 -16.32 1.02
N VAL A 222 -7.05 -15.73 1.48
CA VAL A 222 -7.09 -14.84 2.65
C VAL A 222 -7.60 -13.48 2.21
N THR A 223 -8.57 -12.93 2.92
CA THR A 223 -9.07 -11.57 2.67
C THR A 223 -8.51 -10.64 3.73
N VAL A 224 -7.76 -9.63 3.28
CA VAL A 224 -7.24 -8.54 4.10
C VAL A 224 -8.20 -7.37 3.97
N SER A 225 -8.74 -6.91 5.09
CA SER A 225 -9.75 -5.86 5.14
C SER A 225 -9.26 -4.69 5.99
N ALA A 226 -9.36 -3.48 5.45
CA ALA A 226 -9.20 -2.24 6.20
C ALA A 226 -10.56 -1.61 6.47
N VAL A 227 -10.80 -1.20 7.70
CA VAL A 227 -12.07 -0.61 8.16
C VAL A 227 -11.82 0.77 8.76
N SER A 228 -12.61 1.76 8.32
CA SER A 228 -12.64 3.10 8.91
C SER A 228 -14.09 3.58 8.97
N GLY A 229 -14.64 3.69 10.18
CA GLY A 229 -16.08 3.86 10.36
C GLY A 229 -16.85 2.69 9.77
N THR A 230 -17.74 2.97 8.80
CA THR A 230 -18.52 1.95 8.07
C THR A 230 -17.87 1.53 6.74
N CYS A 231 -16.79 2.18 6.33
CA CYS A 231 -16.15 1.90 5.06
C CYS A 231 -15.18 0.74 5.17
N VAL A 232 -15.23 -0.14 4.18
CA VAL A 232 -14.34 -1.28 4.07
C VAL A 232 -13.63 -1.26 2.73
N SER A 233 -12.32 -1.53 2.74
CA SER A 233 -11.56 -1.89 1.55
C SER A 233 -10.96 -3.27 1.77
N SER A 234 -11.15 -4.16 0.80
CA SER A 234 -10.72 -5.55 0.94
C SER A 234 -9.97 -6.05 -0.30
N VAL A 235 -8.90 -6.79 -0.05
CA VAL A 235 -8.13 -7.50 -1.07
C VAL A 235 -8.03 -8.97 -0.65
N SER A 236 -8.36 -9.87 -1.56
CA SER A 236 -8.20 -11.31 -1.38
C SER A 236 -6.95 -11.78 -2.10
N VAL A 237 -6.12 -12.56 -1.40
CA VAL A 237 -4.85 -13.08 -1.87
C VAL A 237 -4.96 -14.61 -1.98
N MET A 238 -4.67 -15.15 -3.17
CA MET A 238 -4.67 -16.59 -3.38
C MET A 238 -3.46 -17.22 -2.66
N PRO A 239 -3.64 -18.34 -1.91
CA PRO A 239 -2.53 -18.99 -1.23
C PRO A 239 -1.48 -19.50 -2.22
N PRO A 240 -0.19 -19.51 -1.84
CA PRO A 240 0.85 -20.15 -2.63
C PRO A 240 0.63 -21.67 -2.68
N THR A 241 0.76 -22.26 -3.86
CA THR A 241 0.50 -23.70 -4.08
C THR A 241 1.62 -24.61 -3.56
N ASN A 242 2.87 -24.16 -3.59
CA ASN A 242 4.05 -25.00 -3.29
C ASN A 242 5.10 -24.23 -2.48
N CYS A 243 5.01 -24.24 -1.15
CA CYS A 243 5.95 -23.50 -0.28
C CYS A 243 7.23 -24.25 0.15
N GLY A 244 7.62 -25.32 -0.53
CA GLY A 244 8.74 -26.17 -0.06
C GLY A 244 9.54 -26.93 -1.11
N VAL A 245 9.34 -26.67 -2.40
CA VAL A 245 9.99 -27.45 -3.47
C VAL A 245 11.13 -26.68 -4.13
N ASN A 246 10.84 -25.48 -4.65
CA ASN A 246 11.83 -24.68 -5.37
C ASN A 246 11.82 -23.22 -4.87
N PRO A 247 12.95 -22.68 -4.40
CA PRO A 247 13.02 -21.31 -3.87
C PRO A 247 12.73 -20.23 -4.93
N CYS A 248 12.83 -20.56 -6.23
CA CYS A 248 12.60 -19.63 -7.32
C CYS A 248 11.13 -19.61 -7.80
N GLU A 249 10.30 -20.57 -7.38
CA GLU A 249 8.91 -20.67 -7.86
C GLU A 249 8.04 -19.50 -7.38
N ASN A 250 8.13 -19.18 -6.08
CA ASN A 250 7.36 -18.09 -5.49
C ASN A 250 8.24 -16.86 -5.25
N PRO A 251 7.68 -15.64 -5.30
CA PRO A 251 8.45 -14.44 -5.00
C PRO A 251 9.07 -14.50 -3.60
N ALA A 252 10.31 -14.06 -3.50
CA ALA A 252 11.06 -14.00 -2.24
C ALA A 252 10.75 -12.75 -1.39
N ILE A 253 9.80 -11.93 -1.83
CA ILE A 253 9.38 -10.67 -1.20
C ILE A 253 7.86 -10.57 -1.24
N THR A 254 7.27 -9.94 -0.24
CA THR A 254 5.95 -9.32 -0.28
C THR A 254 6.13 -7.84 0.05
N LEU A 255 5.50 -6.95 -0.69
CA LEU A 255 5.63 -5.51 -0.48
C LEU A 255 4.30 -4.77 -0.63
N SER A 256 4.19 -3.65 0.07
CA SER A 256 3.00 -2.79 0.11
C SER A 256 3.38 -1.32 0.31
N GLY A 257 2.41 -0.44 0.08
CA GLY A 257 2.61 1.00 -0.07
C GLY A 257 2.73 1.40 -1.54
N PRO A 258 3.32 2.56 -1.84
CA PRO A 258 3.97 3.48 -0.91
C PRO A 258 2.98 4.26 -0.02
N VAL A 259 3.44 4.76 1.12
CA VAL A 259 2.72 5.70 1.99
C VAL A 259 3.63 6.86 2.39
N CYS A 260 3.07 8.04 2.56
CA CYS A 260 3.86 9.20 2.96
C CYS A 260 4.49 9.02 4.34
N SER A 261 5.75 9.40 4.46
CA SER A 261 6.49 9.30 5.71
C SER A 261 5.95 10.28 6.74
N THR A 262 5.75 9.82 7.97
CA THR A 262 5.38 10.66 9.11
C THR A 262 6.59 11.27 9.81
N SER A 263 7.80 10.74 9.55
CA SER A 263 9.04 11.18 10.20
C SER A 263 9.93 12.04 9.31
N ALA A 264 9.79 11.92 7.98
CA ALA A 264 10.59 12.64 7.00
C ALA A 264 9.68 13.31 5.96
N VAL A 265 9.38 14.58 6.18
CA VAL A 265 8.51 15.40 5.33
C VAL A 265 9.01 15.40 3.87
N GLY A 266 8.08 15.29 2.92
CA GLY A 266 8.42 15.25 1.49
C GLY A 266 9.02 13.93 1.01
N THR A 267 8.96 12.87 1.83
CA THR A 267 9.39 11.51 1.46
C THR A 267 8.27 10.49 1.68
N TYR A 268 8.42 9.32 1.08
CA TYR A 268 7.54 8.17 1.30
C TYR A 268 8.31 6.92 1.72
N VAL A 269 7.54 5.96 2.24
CA VAL A 269 8.00 4.67 2.73
C VAL A 269 7.32 3.54 1.95
N VAL A 270 8.06 2.47 1.69
CA VAL A 270 7.54 1.19 1.20
C VAL A 270 7.80 0.12 2.24
N ASN A 271 6.77 -0.62 2.62
CA ASN A 271 6.88 -1.72 3.57
C ASN A 271 7.11 -3.03 2.81
N PHE A 272 7.99 -3.88 3.32
CA PHE A 272 8.22 -5.18 2.71
C PHE A 272 8.55 -6.25 3.75
N THR A 273 8.49 -7.50 3.34
CA THR A 273 9.02 -8.64 4.08
C THR A 273 9.64 -9.60 3.06
N VAL A 274 10.77 -10.19 3.41
CA VAL A 274 11.50 -11.10 2.53
C VAL A 274 11.73 -12.46 3.17
N SER A 275 11.92 -13.48 2.34
CA SER A 275 12.47 -14.76 2.79
C SER A 275 13.93 -14.62 3.23
N ALA A 276 14.38 -15.54 4.07
CA ALA A 276 15.74 -15.52 4.62
C ALA A 276 16.82 -15.50 3.52
N GLY A 277 17.81 -14.62 3.69
CA GLY A 277 18.95 -14.46 2.77
C GLY A 277 18.66 -13.62 1.52
N THR A 278 17.42 -13.18 1.30
CA THR A 278 17.06 -12.32 0.18
C THR A 278 17.57 -10.90 0.39
N THR A 279 18.14 -10.31 -0.66
CA THR A 279 18.62 -8.93 -0.66
C THR A 279 17.68 -8.03 -1.46
N VAL A 280 17.37 -6.85 -0.91
CA VAL A 280 16.55 -5.81 -1.56
C VAL A 280 17.44 -4.61 -1.84
N THR A 281 17.58 -4.25 -3.12
CA THR A 281 18.38 -3.09 -3.55
C THR A 281 17.46 -2.05 -4.17
N PRO A 282 17.15 -0.95 -3.46
CA PRO A 282 16.35 0.13 -4.01
C PRO A 282 17.19 1.05 -4.90
N SER A 283 16.56 1.63 -5.93
CA SER A 283 17.15 2.70 -6.75
C SER A 283 17.21 4.07 -6.05
N ALA A 284 16.40 4.26 -4.99
CA ALA A 284 16.37 5.48 -4.19
C ALA A 284 15.94 5.17 -2.74
N GLY A 285 16.34 6.02 -1.80
CA GLY A 285 16.09 5.80 -0.37
C GLY A 285 17.04 4.77 0.24
N VAL A 286 16.73 4.34 1.47
CA VAL A 286 17.58 3.44 2.28
C VAL A 286 16.73 2.31 2.85
N VAL A 287 17.27 1.09 2.81
CA VAL A 287 16.66 -0.06 3.50
C VAL A 287 16.93 0.06 5.00
N SER A 288 15.87 0.09 5.80
CA SER A 288 15.93 0.15 7.26
C SER A 288 14.94 -0.86 7.83
N GLY A 289 15.46 -2.03 8.25
CA GLY A 289 14.63 -3.15 8.67
C GLY A 289 13.71 -3.63 7.55
N ASN A 290 12.41 -3.66 7.81
CA ASN A 290 11.36 -4.12 6.88
C ASN A 290 10.78 -2.97 6.03
N GLN A 291 11.51 -1.85 5.91
CA GLN A 291 11.06 -0.65 5.23
C GLN A 291 12.14 -0.08 4.32
N ILE A 292 11.68 0.57 3.25
CA ILE A 292 12.51 1.46 2.43
C ILE A 292 12.05 2.87 2.77
N ILE A 293 12.96 3.66 3.37
CA ILE A 293 12.67 4.98 3.89
C ILE A 293 13.39 6.07 3.08
N ASN A 294 12.99 7.32 3.30
CA ASN A 294 13.60 8.51 2.70
C ASN A 294 13.58 8.52 1.16
N VAL A 295 12.55 7.91 0.54
CA VAL A 295 12.36 8.01 -0.90
C VAL A 295 11.67 9.34 -1.21
N GLY A 296 12.26 10.19 -2.03
CA GLY A 296 11.72 11.52 -2.32
C GLY A 296 10.32 11.48 -2.95
N SER A 297 9.45 12.40 -2.55
CA SER A 297 8.11 12.57 -3.15
C SER A 297 8.20 12.72 -4.66
N GLY A 298 7.34 12.02 -5.40
CA GLY A 298 7.31 12.06 -6.86
C GLY A 298 8.39 11.22 -7.56
N VAL A 299 9.35 10.64 -6.83
CA VAL A 299 10.41 9.80 -7.41
C VAL A 299 9.91 8.35 -7.56
N PRO A 300 9.84 7.77 -8.76
CA PRO A 300 9.49 6.37 -8.93
C PRO A 300 10.57 5.46 -8.33
N LEU A 301 10.17 4.34 -7.73
CA LEU A 301 11.09 3.43 -7.06
C LEU A 301 11.18 2.10 -7.80
N SER A 302 12.35 1.83 -8.38
CA SER A 302 12.72 0.49 -8.86
C SER A 302 13.40 -0.29 -7.74
N LEU A 303 12.95 -1.52 -7.49
CA LEU A 303 13.52 -2.46 -6.53
C LEU A 303 14.07 -3.68 -7.26
N THR A 304 15.35 -3.97 -7.03
CA THR A 304 15.97 -5.23 -7.44
C THR A 304 15.98 -6.19 -6.27
N VAL A 305 15.32 -7.33 -6.43
CA VAL A 305 15.15 -8.37 -5.41
C VAL A 305 15.97 -9.58 -5.84
N THR A 306 16.98 -9.92 -5.05
CA THR A 306 17.88 -11.05 -5.31
C THR A 306 17.64 -12.12 -4.25
N ALA A 307 17.01 -13.22 -4.66
CA ALA A 307 16.75 -14.37 -3.80
C ALA A 307 17.96 -15.30 -3.72
N THR A 308 18.00 -16.15 -2.69
CA THR A 308 18.99 -17.23 -2.57
C THR A 308 18.67 -18.39 -3.51
N GLY A 309 19.59 -19.35 -3.67
CA GLY A 309 19.35 -20.55 -4.48
C GLY A 309 19.58 -20.36 -5.99
N GLY A 310 20.25 -19.28 -6.40
CA GLY A 310 20.61 -19.02 -7.80
C GLY A 310 19.44 -18.56 -8.68
N CYS A 311 18.36 -18.08 -8.08
CA CYS A 311 17.22 -17.51 -8.81
C CYS A 311 17.62 -16.22 -9.53
N ALA A 312 17.01 -15.97 -10.69
CA ALA A 312 17.23 -14.71 -11.39
C ALA A 312 16.72 -13.52 -10.56
N PRO A 313 17.44 -12.38 -10.52
CA PRO A 313 16.94 -11.19 -9.85
C PRO A 313 15.63 -10.70 -10.46
N LYS A 314 14.68 -10.30 -9.61
CA LYS A 314 13.40 -9.72 -10.04
C LYS A 314 13.43 -8.21 -9.84
N VAL A 315 12.97 -7.47 -10.84
CA VAL A 315 12.84 -6.02 -10.77
C VAL A 315 11.35 -5.65 -10.74
N VAL A 316 10.96 -4.83 -9.77
CA VAL A 316 9.61 -4.27 -9.68
C VAL A 316 9.70 -2.75 -9.60
N THR A 317 8.85 -2.07 -10.37
CA THR A 317 8.75 -0.60 -10.37
C THR A 317 7.47 -0.19 -9.65
N ILE A 318 7.65 0.60 -8.60
CA ILE A 318 6.59 1.12 -7.74
C ILE A 318 6.32 2.56 -8.17
N SER A 319 5.05 2.89 -8.39
CA SER A 319 4.67 4.27 -8.73
C SER A 319 4.93 5.20 -7.54
N PRO A 320 5.38 6.44 -7.79
CA PRO A 320 5.72 7.35 -6.72
C PRO A 320 4.50 7.75 -5.89
N ALA A 321 4.70 7.96 -4.59
CA ALA A 321 3.75 8.71 -3.79
C ALA A 321 4.00 10.21 -3.96
N SER A 322 2.91 10.99 -4.04
CA SER A 322 2.95 12.45 -4.01
C SER A 322 2.73 12.92 -2.57
N CYS A 323 3.83 13.01 -1.83
CA CYS A 323 3.82 13.46 -0.45
C CYS A 323 3.98 14.97 -0.41
N THR A 324 2.88 15.65 -0.71
CA THR A 324 2.80 17.10 -0.59
C THR A 324 3.07 17.50 0.85
N VAL A 325 4.03 18.41 1.04
CA VAL A 325 4.25 19.05 2.33
C VAL A 325 3.03 19.93 2.60
N CYS A 326 2.16 19.49 3.50
CA CYS A 326 0.97 20.24 3.87
C CYS A 326 1.32 21.38 4.82
N ASN A 327 1.77 22.52 4.28
CA ASN A 327 1.91 23.75 5.06
C ASN A 327 0.52 24.41 5.15
N ARG A 328 -0.29 23.99 6.13
CA ARG A 328 -1.60 24.63 6.40
C ARG A 328 -1.37 26.13 6.59
N PRO A 329 -2.02 27.00 5.79
CA PRO A 329 -1.78 28.42 5.90
C PRO A 329 -2.33 28.94 7.23
N THR A 330 -1.58 29.83 7.87
CA THR A 330 -2.11 30.64 8.98
C THR A 330 -3.29 31.47 8.50
N LEU A 331 -4.44 31.39 9.20
CA LEU A 331 -5.61 32.23 8.99
C LEU A 331 -6.08 32.85 10.32
N THR A 332 -6.30 34.15 10.33
CA THR A 332 -6.87 34.93 11.44
C THR A 332 -8.01 35.78 10.92
N VAL A 333 -9.11 35.87 11.66
CA VAL A 333 -10.25 36.74 11.32
C VAL A 333 -10.46 37.78 12.41
N GLY A 334 -10.71 39.02 12.00
CA GLY A 334 -11.12 40.10 12.87
C GLY A 334 -12.63 40.07 13.14
N ASN A 335 -13.10 41.02 13.95
CA ASN A 335 -14.51 41.15 14.27
C ASN A 335 -15.29 41.66 13.04
N PRO A 336 -16.53 41.18 12.85
CA PRO A 336 -17.41 41.76 11.86
C PRO A 336 -17.73 43.22 12.24
N THR A 337 -17.66 44.11 11.27
CA THR A 337 -17.88 45.55 11.43
C THR A 337 -19.00 46.00 10.52
N CYS A 338 -20.02 46.66 11.05
CA CYS A 338 -21.14 47.18 10.25
C CYS A 338 -20.64 48.24 9.25
N THR A 339 -21.07 48.15 7.99
CA THR A 339 -20.74 49.11 6.93
C THR A 339 -21.98 49.86 6.40
N GLY A 340 -23.16 49.59 6.97
CA GLY A 340 -24.44 50.21 6.65
C GLY A 340 -25.59 49.58 7.44
N THR A 341 -26.85 49.83 7.03
CA THR A 341 -28.06 49.29 7.70
C THR A 341 -28.37 47.83 7.35
N GLY A 342 -27.66 47.24 6.38
CA GLY A 342 -27.92 45.88 5.90
C GLY A 342 -26.68 45.03 5.63
N SER A 343 -25.48 45.56 5.88
CA SER A 343 -24.22 44.89 5.53
C SER A 343 -23.12 45.08 6.56
N TYR A 344 -22.18 44.13 6.57
CA TYR A 344 -20.97 44.17 7.37
C TYR A 344 -19.73 43.84 6.52
N SER A 345 -18.57 44.15 7.08
CA SER A 345 -17.25 43.82 6.56
C SER A 345 -16.45 43.05 7.60
N VAL A 346 -15.45 42.30 7.16
CA VAL A 346 -14.49 41.63 8.05
C VAL A 346 -13.08 41.76 7.49
N SER A 347 -12.12 42.06 8.36
CA SER A 347 -10.70 41.97 8.03
C SER A 347 -10.18 40.58 8.38
N PHE A 348 -9.24 40.07 7.60
CA PHE A 348 -8.57 38.80 7.87
C PHE A 348 -7.09 38.90 7.52
N TYR A 349 -6.28 38.02 8.10
CA TYR A 349 -4.90 37.79 7.67
C TYR A 349 -4.76 36.35 7.23
N SER A 350 -4.07 36.14 6.11
CA SER A 350 -3.65 34.81 5.67
C SER A 350 -2.17 34.81 5.29
N SER A 351 -1.46 33.76 5.68
CA SER A 351 -0.10 33.48 5.16
C SER A 351 -0.10 32.96 3.71
N SER A 352 -1.27 32.71 3.12
CA SER A 352 -1.42 32.32 1.71
C SER A 352 -2.17 33.38 0.92
N THR A 353 -1.82 33.52 -0.36
CA THR A 353 -2.51 34.36 -1.33
C THR A 353 -3.75 33.69 -1.94
N ALA A 354 -3.88 32.37 -1.83
CA ALA A 354 -5.04 31.63 -2.32
C ALA A 354 -6.15 31.63 -1.25
N VAL A 355 -6.93 32.70 -1.20
CA VAL A 355 -8.06 32.86 -0.26
C VAL A 355 -9.37 32.94 -1.04
N THR A 356 -10.39 32.21 -0.57
CA THR A 356 -11.78 32.30 -1.07
C THR A 356 -12.73 32.63 0.07
N ALA A 357 -13.88 33.22 -0.26
CA ALA A 357 -14.92 33.56 0.68
C ALA A 357 -16.28 33.10 0.14
N SER A 358 -17.15 32.57 1.00
CA SER A 358 -18.50 32.13 0.59
C SER A 358 -19.48 33.28 0.33
N ALA A 359 -19.16 34.49 0.78
CA ALA A 359 -19.99 35.69 0.67
C ALA A 359 -19.11 36.96 0.77
N GLY A 360 -19.67 38.08 0.30
CA GLY A 360 -18.98 39.38 0.27
C GLY A 360 -18.05 39.56 -0.93
N GLN A 361 -17.45 40.73 -1.01
CA GLN A 361 -16.50 41.13 -2.04
C GLN A 361 -15.15 41.42 -1.41
N PHE A 362 -14.07 40.95 -2.03
CA PHE A 362 -12.72 41.25 -1.55
C PHE A 362 -12.42 42.75 -1.68
N SER A 363 -11.93 43.33 -0.59
CA SER A 363 -11.34 44.66 -0.53
C SER A 363 -9.85 44.50 -0.25
N GLY A 364 -9.05 44.53 -1.32
CA GLY A 364 -7.63 44.18 -1.26
C GLY A 364 -7.39 42.70 -0.92
N THR A 365 -6.26 42.41 -0.26
CA THR A 365 -5.82 41.03 0.07
C THR A 365 -6.22 40.56 1.48
N SER A 366 -6.85 41.43 2.29
CA SER A 366 -7.05 41.22 3.73
C SER A 366 -8.40 41.71 4.25
N GLY A 367 -9.37 41.93 3.36
CA GLY A 367 -10.69 42.45 3.72
C GLY A 367 -11.80 41.87 2.85
N LEU A 368 -12.97 41.68 3.47
CA LEU A 368 -14.23 41.40 2.79
C LEU A 368 -15.23 42.50 3.16
N ILE A 369 -15.91 43.03 2.17
CA ILE A 369 -16.95 44.06 2.31
C ILE A 369 -18.27 43.57 1.69
N ASN A 370 -19.36 44.31 1.90
CA ASN A 370 -20.67 44.03 1.30
C ASN A 370 -21.22 42.63 1.63
N ILE A 371 -20.99 42.14 2.85
CA ILE A 371 -21.58 40.89 3.32
C ILE A 371 -22.95 41.20 3.93
N SER A 372 -24.00 40.48 3.53
CA SER A 372 -25.37 40.66 4.04
C SER A 372 -25.47 40.28 5.51
N LEU A 373 -26.24 41.03 6.32
CA LEU A 373 -26.49 40.67 7.73
C LEU A 373 -27.25 39.34 7.92
N SER A 374 -27.82 38.79 6.85
CA SER A 374 -28.45 37.46 6.89
C SER A 374 -27.45 36.32 6.67
N ASP A 375 -26.22 36.62 6.24
CA ASP A 375 -25.25 35.62 5.81
C ASP A 375 -24.07 35.53 6.79
N SER A 376 -23.69 34.31 7.15
CA SER A 376 -22.34 34.03 7.65
C SER A 376 -21.37 33.90 6.48
N VAL A 377 -20.10 34.24 6.71
CA VAL A 377 -19.05 34.07 5.72
C VAL A 377 -18.05 33.01 6.16
N VAL A 378 -17.75 32.08 5.27
CA VAL A 378 -16.68 31.10 5.42
C VAL A 378 -15.48 31.60 4.63
N ILE A 379 -14.41 31.95 5.32
CA ILE A 379 -13.13 32.34 4.72
C ILE A 379 -12.24 31.11 4.67
N THR A 380 -11.77 30.75 3.48
CA THR A 380 -10.93 29.57 3.24
C THR A 380 -9.60 30.02 2.68
N ALA A 381 -8.50 29.76 3.40
CA ALA A 381 -7.14 29.94 2.89
C ALA A 381 -6.57 28.59 2.46
N GLY A 382 -5.94 28.54 1.28
CA GLY A 382 -5.40 27.31 0.71
C GLY A 382 -3.90 27.38 0.42
N ASN A 383 -3.19 26.27 0.57
CA ASN A 383 -1.84 26.06 0.04
C ASN A 383 -1.79 24.66 -0.58
N GLY A 384 -1.93 24.58 -1.90
CA GLY A 384 -2.13 23.32 -2.60
C GLY A 384 -3.42 22.61 -2.17
N SER A 385 -3.31 21.36 -1.70
CA SER A 385 -4.44 20.56 -1.19
C SER A 385 -4.86 20.90 0.24
N CYS A 386 -4.10 21.74 0.94
CA CYS A 386 -4.31 22.03 2.36
C CYS A 386 -5.07 23.34 2.54
N THR A 387 -6.17 23.28 3.30
CA THR A 387 -6.99 24.46 3.58
C THR A 387 -7.17 24.70 5.08
N GLU A 388 -7.27 25.97 5.44
CA GLU A 388 -7.72 26.47 6.73
C GLU A 388 -9.03 27.24 6.54
N ARG A 389 -9.99 27.06 7.46
CA ARG A 389 -11.33 27.61 7.32
C ARG A 389 -11.78 28.26 8.63
N LEU A 390 -12.20 29.52 8.57
CA LEU A 390 -12.83 30.22 9.68
C LEU A 390 -14.21 30.73 9.25
N VAL A 391 -15.18 30.57 10.15
CA VAL A 391 -16.56 31.03 9.96
C VAL A 391 -16.76 32.30 10.77
N VAL A 392 -17.24 33.35 10.11
CA VAL A 392 -17.61 34.62 10.73
C VAL A 392 -19.12 34.74 10.67
N TYR A 393 -19.75 34.88 11.84
CA TYR A 393 -21.18 35.10 11.97
C TYR A 393 -21.51 36.60 11.86
N PRO A 394 -22.67 36.97 11.31
CA PRO A 394 -23.07 38.37 11.20
C PRO A 394 -23.29 39.00 12.59
N PRO A 395 -23.09 40.32 12.72
CA PRO A 395 -23.57 41.05 13.90
C PRO A 395 -25.08 40.87 14.08
N THR A 396 -25.55 40.78 15.33
CA THR A 396 -26.97 40.59 15.65
C THR A 396 -27.84 41.79 15.26
N SER A 397 -27.27 43.00 15.28
CA SER A 397 -27.86 44.22 14.75
C SER A 397 -26.78 45.26 14.48
N CYS A 398 -27.01 46.13 13.49
CA CYS A 398 -26.15 47.29 13.25
C CYS A 398 -26.79 48.54 13.88
N PRO A 399 -26.05 49.30 14.72
CA PRO A 399 -26.57 50.52 15.30
C PRO A 399 -26.90 51.56 14.22
N PRO A 400 -27.93 52.42 14.42
CA PRO A 400 -28.21 53.54 13.53
C PRO A 400 -26.99 54.44 13.32
N ALA A 401 -26.86 55.02 12.13
CA ALA A 401 -25.78 55.95 11.81
C ALA A 401 -25.76 57.12 12.81
N GLY A 402 -24.63 57.33 13.48
CA GLY A 402 -24.43 58.44 14.44
C GLY A 402 -24.23 58.05 15.91
N LEU A 403 -24.36 56.77 16.28
CA LEU A 403 -23.94 56.29 17.61
C LEU A 403 -22.50 55.80 17.58
N THR A 404 -21.61 56.39 18.39
CA THR A 404 -20.24 55.91 18.58
C THR A 404 -20.21 54.65 19.46
N CYS A 405 -20.69 53.53 18.93
CA CYS A 405 -20.43 52.22 19.54
C CYS A 405 -18.96 51.87 19.31
N ILE A 406 -18.16 51.81 20.39
CA ILE A 406 -16.79 51.31 20.30
C ILE A 406 -16.88 49.80 20.09
N SER A 407 -16.66 49.36 18.85
CA SER A 407 -16.64 47.94 18.53
C SER A 407 -15.50 47.24 19.30
N PRO A 408 -15.75 46.08 19.93
CA PRO A 408 -14.68 45.26 20.46
C PRO A 408 -13.82 44.80 19.28
N ASN A 409 -12.57 45.26 19.22
CA ASN A 409 -11.59 44.77 18.25
C ASN A 409 -11.16 43.37 18.71
N LEU A 410 -11.93 42.36 18.32
CA LEU A 410 -11.69 40.95 18.60
C LEU A 410 -11.04 40.32 17.37
N SER A 411 -9.86 39.73 17.55
CA SER A 411 -9.26 38.87 16.54
C SER A 411 -9.21 37.43 17.03
N ILE A 412 -9.53 36.49 16.15
CA ILE A 412 -9.55 35.06 16.43
C ILE A 412 -8.55 34.36 15.50
N GLY A 413 -7.65 33.58 16.10
CA GLY A 413 -6.71 32.73 15.39
C GLY A 413 -7.30 31.39 14.98
N GLN A 414 -6.58 30.71 14.10
CA GLN A 414 -6.90 29.33 13.74
C GLN A 414 -6.78 28.38 14.95
N PRO A 415 -7.54 27.28 14.95
CA PRO A 415 -7.42 26.24 15.98
C PRO A 415 -6.11 25.46 15.86
N ILE A 416 -5.52 25.12 17.00
CA ILE A 416 -4.35 24.25 17.14
C ILE A 416 -4.79 22.98 17.84
N CYS A 417 -4.67 21.82 17.19
CA CYS A 417 -4.99 20.54 17.80
C CYS A 417 -3.98 20.19 18.92
N ASN A 418 -4.49 19.80 20.09
CA ASN A 418 -3.67 19.44 21.26
C ASN A 418 -3.31 17.94 21.29
N GLY A 419 -3.71 17.15 20.29
CA GLY A 419 -3.38 15.72 20.17
C GLY A 419 -4.18 14.77 21.07
N ASN A 420 -5.10 15.28 21.90
CA ASN A 420 -5.91 14.51 22.84
C ASN A 420 -7.43 14.63 22.57
N GLY A 421 -7.81 14.95 21.33
CA GLY A 421 -9.19 15.25 20.96
C GLY A 421 -9.67 16.65 21.34
N THR A 422 -8.80 17.51 21.89
CA THR A 422 -9.08 18.93 22.13
C THR A 422 -8.27 19.82 21.20
N TYR A 423 -8.67 21.09 21.06
CA TYR A 423 -7.93 22.11 20.34
C TYR A 423 -7.92 23.43 21.13
N THR A 424 -6.96 24.29 20.84
CA THR A 424 -6.80 25.62 21.44
C THR A 424 -6.94 26.68 20.36
N ILE A 425 -7.60 27.80 20.67
CA ILE A 425 -7.67 28.97 19.79
C ILE A 425 -7.09 30.17 20.53
N SER A 426 -6.28 30.98 19.84
CA SER A 426 -5.84 32.28 20.35
C SER A 426 -6.86 33.37 20.02
N TYR A 427 -7.05 34.32 20.93
CA TYR A 427 -7.81 35.53 20.67
C TYR A 427 -7.08 36.75 21.21
N ASP A 428 -7.28 37.90 20.57
CA ASP A 428 -6.89 39.21 21.10
C ASP A 428 -8.12 40.12 21.14
N VAL A 429 -8.31 40.85 22.24
CA VAL A 429 -9.43 41.78 22.40
C VAL A 429 -8.93 43.08 23.04
N LYS A 430 -9.47 44.21 22.59
CA LYS A 430 -9.20 45.52 23.21
C LYS A 430 -9.45 45.49 24.72
N ALA A 431 -8.57 46.10 25.49
CA ALA A 431 -8.70 46.21 26.94
C ALA A 431 -10.04 46.87 27.34
N GLY A 432 -10.71 46.31 28.36
CA GLY A 432 -12.01 46.77 28.83
C GLY A 432 -13.22 45.99 28.29
N PHE A 433 -13.01 45.03 27.39
CA PHE A 433 -14.05 44.12 26.89
C PHE A 433 -13.88 42.71 27.45
N SER A 434 -15.00 42.00 27.68
CA SER A 434 -15.01 40.60 28.06
C SER A 434 -15.26 39.70 26.84
N VAL A 435 -14.69 38.50 26.87
CA VAL A 435 -14.93 37.45 25.87
C VAL A 435 -15.72 36.34 26.53
N THR A 436 -16.70 35.80 25.82
CA THR A 436 -17.48 34.62 26.24
C THR A 436 -17.37 33.54 25.18
N ALA A 437 -17.19 32.29 25.58
CA ALA A 437 -17.19 31.14 24.69
C ALA A 437 -18.44 30.29 24.94
N SER A 438 -19.08 29.81 23.88
CA SER A 438 -20.24 28.89 23.97
C SER A 438 -19.85 27.49 24.44
N ALA A 439 -18.56 27.13 24.32
CA ALA A 439 -17.98 25.89 24.80
C ALA A 439 -16.47 26.09 25.11
N GLY A 440 -15.93 25.26 26.01
CA GLY A 440 -14.53 25.32 26.42
C GLY A 440 -14.24 26.25 27.61
N VAL A 441 -12.97 26.34 27.99
CA VAL A 441 -12.52 27.17 29.12
C VAL A 441 -11.70 28.33 28.59
N LEU A 442 -12.12 29.56 28.90
CA LEU A 442 -11.33 30.76 28.63
C LEU A 442 -10.17 30.84 29.62
N SER A 443 -8.95 30.96 29.12
CA SER A 443 -7.76 31.18 29.93
C SER A 443 -7.17 32.54 29.59
N THR A 444 -7.01 33.42 30.59
CA THR A 444 -6.48 34.78 30.43
C THR A 444 -4.96 34.83 30.32
N ARG A 445 -4.29 33.76 29.88
CA ARG A 445 -2.84 33.81 29.63
C ARG A 445 -2.59 34.77 28.46
N ARG A 446 -2.26 36.02 28.78
CA ARG A 446 -1.48 36.89 27.90
C ARG A 446 -0.14 36.19 27.68
N THR A 447 -0.03 35.33 26.69
CA THR A 447 1.28 35.05 26.11
C THR A 447 1.66 36.27 25.30
N THR A 448 2.38 37.19 25.91
CA THR A 448 3.31 38.05 25.18
C THR A 448 4.30 37.15 24.44
N LEU A 449 3.95 36.74 23.23
CA LEU A 449 4.94 36.36 22.24
C LEU A 449 5.51 37.66 21.69
N LEU A 450 6.59 38.13 22.34
CA LEU A 450 7.51 39.06 21.72
C LEU A 450 7.96 38.47 20.38
N PRO A 451 7.99 39.23 19.28
CA PRO A 451 8.75 38.81 18.11
C PRO A 451 10.23 39.03 18.43
N GLN A 452 10.89 38.03 19.02
CA GLN A 452 12.35 37.93 18.92
C GLN A 452 12.69 36.87 17.88
N ILE A 453 12.64 37.31 16.62
CA ILE A 453 13.54 36.77 15.60
C ILE A 453 14.87 37.47 15.84
N TRP A 454 15.74 36.87 16.65
CA TRP A 454 17.17 37.12 16.54
C TRP A 454 17.70 36.12 15.52
N ALA A 455 18.04 36.63 14.34
CA ALA A 455 18.96 35.94 13.44
C ALA A 455 20.38 36.06 14.04
N PRO A 456 21.21 35.00 14.03
CA PRO A 456 22.64 35.19 13.95
C PRO A 456 23.05 35.45 12.49
N ALA A 457 24.08 36.27 12.35
CA ALA A 457 24.73 36.65 11.09
C ALA A 457 25.28 35.46 10.29
#